data_AF-A0A4Q9W075-F1
#
_entry.id   AF-A0A4Q9W075-F1
#
_cell.length_a   1.000
_cell.length_b   1.000
_cell.length_c   1.000
_cell.angle_alpha   90.00
_cell.angle_beta   90.00
_cell.angle_gamma   90.00
#
_symmetry.space_group_name_H-M   'P 1'
#
loop_
_entity.id
_entity.type
_entity.pdbx_description
1 polymer ?
#
loop_
_entity_poly.entity_id
_entity_poly.type
_entity_poly.pdbx_seq_one_letter_code
_entity_poly.pdbx_strand_id
1 'polypeptide(L)'
;MNYQHIINHLKLHQKDPVMVAVLCQKINEKRATPNEKKTIQHLFQTIYNQLRDVDKQHAELTLVARNSDELLEWFLIQSYYHHVL
;
A
#
# COMPACT_ATOMS: atom_id res chain seq x y z
N MET A 1 -15.84 -7.13 4.01
CA MET A 1 -14.47 -7.48 3.60
C MET A 1 -13.56 -7.30 4.80
N ASN A 2 -12.69 -8.27 5.11
CA ASN A 2 -11.97 -8.39 6.39
C ASN A 2 -10.71 -7.50 6.52
N TYR A 3 -10.57 -6.45 5.69
CA TYR A 3 -9.37 -5.60 5.61
C TYR A 3 -9.71 -4.10 5.67
N GLN A 4 -10.89 -3.76 6.19
CA GLN A 4 -11.40 -2.39 6.21
C GLN A 4 -10.46 -1.45 6.98
N HIS A 5 -9.82 -1.95 8.05
CA HIS A 5 -8.90 -1.16 8.86
C HIS A 5 -7.61 -0.83 8.12
N ILE A 6 -7.03 -1.80 7.40
CA ILE A 6 -5.85 -1.57 6.56
C ILE A 6 -6.16 -0.60 5.41
N ILE A 7 -7.30 -0.78 4.73
CA ILE A 7 -7.70 0.11 3.62
C ILE A 7 -7.92 1.54 4.13
N ASN A 8 -8.60 1.72 5.27
CA ASN A 8 -8.81 3.04 5.85
C ASN A 8 -7.50 3.69 6.29
N HIS A 9 -6.56 2.91 6.85
CA HIS A 9 -5.26 3.40 7.26
C HIS A 9 -4.41 3.81 6.04
N LEU A 10 -4.39 3.00 4.98
CA LEU A 10 -3.75 3.36 3.71
C LEU A 10 -4.31 4.68 3.17
N LYS A 11 -5.63 4.85 3.16
CA LYS A 11 -6.26 6.11 2.71
C LYS A 11 -5.92 7.31 3.58
N LEU A 12 -5.88 7.14 4.90
CA LEU A 12 -5.53 8.22 5.85
C LEU A 12 -4.08 8.69 5.72
N HIS A 13 -3.16 7.78 5.41
CA HIS A 13 -1.73 8.08 5.34
C HIS A 13 -1.22 8.48 3.94
N GLN A 14 -2.07 8.36 2.92
CA GLN A 14 -1.80 8.89 1.59
C GLN A 14 -2.14 10.39 1.54
N LYS A 15 -1.12 11.26 1.68
CA LYS A 15 -1.29 12.72 1.53
C LYS A 15 -1.81 13.13 0.14
N ASP A 16 -1.48 12.35 -0.88
CA ASP A 16 -1.93 12.54 -2.25
C ASP A 16 -2.32 11.18 -2.86
N PRO A 17 -3.60 10.77 -2.73
CA PRO A 17 -4.10 9.51 -3.26
C PRO A 17 -3.96 9.42 -4.79
N VAL A 18 -4.05 10.55 -5.49
CA VAL A 18 -3.94 10.61 -6.96
C VAL A 18 -2.49 10.33 -7.38
N MET A 19 -1.52 10.93 -6.69
CA MET A 19 -0.11 10.63 -6.94
C MET A 19 0.22 9.16 -6.69
N VAL A 20 -0.30 8.57 -5.60
CA VAL A 20 -0.12 7.14 -5.32
C VAL A 20 -0.76 6.27 -6.39
N ALA A 21 -1.97 6.60 -6.85
CA ALA A 21 -2.64 5.94 -7.97
C ALA A 21 -1.77 5.93 -9.24
N VAL A 22 -1.25 7.10 -9.63
CA VAL A 22 -0.41 7.28 -10.82
C VAL A 22 0.89 6.50 -10.71
N LEU A 23 1.54 6.52 -9.55
CA LEU A 23 2.78 5.79 -9.32
C LEU A 23 2.55 4.27 -9.33
N CYS A 24 1.46 3.79 -8.72
CA CYS A 24 1.04 2.39 -8.78
C CYS A 24 0.78 1.94 -10.23
N GLN A 25 0.08 2.76 -11.03
CA GLN A 25 -0.15 2.51 -12.44
C GLN A 25 1.19 2.42 -13.22
N LYS A 26 2.08 3.39 -13.02
CA LYS A 26 3.42 3.38 -13.65
C LYS A 26 4.23 2.14 -13.27
N ILE A 27 4.15 1.67 -12.02
CA ILE A 27 4.83 0.45 -11.57
C ILE A 27 4.27 -0.77 -12.29
N ASN A 28 2.94 -0.91 -12.33
CA ASN A 28 2.25 -2.01 -13.00
C ASN A 28 2.59 -2.08 -14.50
N GLU A 29 2.66 -0.94 -15.16
CA GLU A 29 3.00 -0.84 -16.59
C GLU A 29 4.51 -0.91 -16.86
N LYS A 30 5.34 -1.13 -15.83
CA LYS A 30 6.81 -1.15 -15.90
C LYS A 30 7.41 0.16 -16.44
N ARG A 31 6.70 1.28 -16.27
CA ARG A 31 7.09 2.63 -16.71
C ARG A 31 7.68 3.50 -15.58
N ALA A 32 7.58 3.05 -14.32
CA ALA A 32 8.10 3.80 -13.18
C ALA A 32 9.63 3.89 -13.17
N THR A 33 10.14 5.10 -12.95
CA THR A 33 11.56 5.39 -12.74
C THR A 33 12.06 4.81 -11.40
N PRO A 34 13.38 4.64 -11.22
CA PRO A 34 13.94 4.17 -9.95
C PRO A 34 13.58 5.07 -8.76
N ASN A 35 13.50 6.39 -8.95
CA ASN A 35 13.13 7.32 -7.89
C ASN A 35 11.65 7.15 -7.50
N GLU A 36 10.75 7.05 -8.48
CA GLU A 36 9.33 6.80 -8.26
C GLU A 36 9.09 5.49 -7.50
N LYS A 37 9.83 4.43 -7.83
CA LYS A 37 9.80 3.16 -7.10
C LYS A 37 10.25 3.33 -5.65
N LYS A 38 11.37 4.02 -5.41
CA LYS A 38 11.86 4.31 -4.05
C LYS A 38 10.85 5.12 -3.24
N THR A 39 10.21 6.11 -3.86
CA THR A 39 9.17 6.93 -3.20
C THR A 39 8.01 6.07 -2.72
N ILE A 40 7.47 5.20 -3.58
CA ILE A 40 6.39 4.29 -3.19
C ILE A 40 6.85 3.27 -2.15
N GLN A 41 8.02 2.65 -2.32
CA GLN A 41 8.54 1.70 -1.34
C GLN A 41 8.69 2.33 0.04
N HIS A 42 9.21 3.55 0.13
CA HIS A 42 9.36 4.26 1.39
C HIS A 42 8.00 4.62 2.03
N LEU A 43 7.01 4.99 1.22
CA LEU A 43 5.65 5.21 1.68
C LEU A 43 5.07 3.93 2.31
N PHE A 44 5.12 2.81 1.59
CA PHE A 44 4.58 1.54 2.07
C PHE A 44 5.37 0.97 3.26
N GLN A 45 6.68 1.24 3.35
CA GLN A 45 7.47 0.93 4.53
C GLN A 45 7.01 1.71 5.77
N THR A 46 6.71 2.99 5.59
CA THR A 46 6.20 3.84 6.68
C THR A 46 4.85 3.34 7.17
N ILE A 47 3.93 3.07 6.24
CA ILE A 47 2.58 2.55 6.55
C ILE A 47 2.68 1.17 7.20
N TYR A 48 3.53 0.27 6.69
CA TYR A 48 3.73 -1.06 7.28
C TYR A 48 4.17 -0.98 8.75
N ASN A 49 5.13 -0.11 9.05
CA ASN A 49 5.60 0.08 10.42
C ASN A 49 4.49 0.62 11.34
N GLN A 50 3.69 1.58 10.86
CA GLN A 50 2.56 2.14 11.61
C GLN A 50 1.47 1.09 11.90
N LEU A 51 1.12 0.27 10.90
CA LEU A 51 0.16 -0.81 11.04
C LEU A 51 0.65 -1.91 11.99
N ARG A 52 1.96 -2.20 12.00
CA ARG A 52 2.57 -3.20 12.86
C ARG A 52 2.50 -2.82 14.34
N ASP A 53 2.62 -1.53 14.65
CA ASP A 53 2.71 -1.05 16.03
C ASP A 53 1.31 -0.92 16.70
N VAL A 54 0.22 -1.25 16.01
CA VAL A 54 -1.15 -1.23 16.53
C VAL A 54 -1.73 -2.64 16.56
N ASP A 55 -1.95 -3.22 17.75
CA ASP A 55 -2.32 -4.64 17.95
C ASP A 55 -3.42 -5.18 17.01
N LYS A 56 -4.54 -4.44 16.86
CA LYS A 56 -5.65 -4.87 16.00
C LYS A 56 -5.31 -4.81 14.50
N GLN A 57 -4.48 -3.85 14.10
CA GLN A 57 -4.05 -3.67 12.71
C GLN A 57 -2.91 -4.66 12.38
N HIS A 58 -2.10 -5.03 13.36
CA HIS A 58 -1.05 -6.04 13.21
C HIS A 58 -1.63 -7.42 12.87
N ALA A 59 -2.72 -7.81 13.54
CA ALA A 59 -3.41 -9.07 13.25
C ALA A 59 -3.95 -9.12 11.81
N GLU A 60 -4.54 -8.03 11.29
CA GLU A 60 -4.93 -7.96 9.88
C GLU A 60 -3.71 -7.90 8.95
N LEU A 61 -2.66 -7.15 9.32
CA LEU A 61 -1.47 -6.94 8.50
C LEU A 61 -0.79 -8.27 8.20
N THR A 62 -0.65 -9.14 9.20
CA THR A 62 -0.06 -10.48 9.04
C THR A 62 -0.84 -11.39 8.08
N LEU A 63 -2.13 -11.10 7.80
CA LEU A 63 -2.94 -11.83 6.82
C LEU A 63 -2.74 -11.34 5.38
N VAL A 64 -2.25 -10.11 5.18
CA VAL A 64 -2.08 -9.52 3.85
C VAL A 64 -0.63 -9.30 3.45
N ALA A 65 0.28 -9.10 4.40
CA ALA A 65 1.69 -8.83 4.12
C ALA A 65 2.61 -9.13 5.31
N ARG A 66 3.74 -9.79 5.06
CA ARG A 66 4.81 -10.05 6.05
C ARG A 66 5.88 -8.97 6.08
N ASN A 67 5.89 -8.08 5.08
CA ASN A 67 6.80 -6.97 4.94
C ASN A 67 6.16 -5.87 4.08
N SER A 68 6.84 -4.72 3.97
CA SER A 68 6.33 -3.57 3.22
C SER A 68 6.22 -3.78 1.71
N ASP A 69 7.06 -4.63 1.13
CA ASP A 69 7.01 -4.95 -0.30
C ASP A 69 5.79 -5.82 -0.62
N GLU A 70 5.51 -6.83 0.20
CA GLU A 70 4.28 -7.63 0.11
C GLU A 70 3.02 -6.76 0.30
N LEU A 71 3.07 -5.75 1.18
CA LEU A 71 1.96 -4.82 1.37
C LEU A 71 1.71 -3.96 0.12
N LEU A 72 2.78 -3.52 -0.54
CA LEU A 72 2.70 -2.81 -1.81
C LEU A 72 2.13 -3.72 -2.91
N GLU A 73 2.63 -4.94 -3.05
CA GLU A 73 2.12 -5.91 -4.03
C GLU A 73 0.63 -6.20 -3.80
N TRP A 74 0.24 -6.44 -2.55
CA TRP A 74 -1.16 -6.63 -2.20
C TRP A 74 -2.00 -5.42 -2.58
N PHE A 75 -1.56 -4.20 -2.28
CA PHE A 75 -2.26 -2.97 -2.64
C PHE A 75 -2.41 -2.79 -4.16
N LEU A 76 -1.37 -3.13 -4.94
CA LEU A 76 -1.40 -3.09 -6.41
C LEU A 76 -2.43 -4.08 -6.96
N ILE A 77 -2.46 -5.31 -6.43
CA ILE A 77 -3.44 -6.33 -6.79
C ILE A 77 -4.86 -5.85 -6.46
N GLN A 78 -5.09 -5.33 -5.25
CA GLN A 78 -6.41 -4.81 -4.88
C GLN A 78 -6.86 -3.64 -5.75
N SER A 79 -5.95 -2.71 -6.06
CA SER A 79 -6.23 -1.58 -6.95
C SER A 79 -6.66 -2.03 -8.35
N TYR A 80 -6.09 -3.13 -8.85
CA TYR A 80 -6.42 -3.70 -10.16
C TYR A 80 -7.79 -4.41 -10.16
N TYR A 81 -8.06 -5.25 -9.17
CA TYR A 81 -9.26 -6.10 -9.15
C TYR A 81 -10.52 -5.41 -8.63
N HIS A 82 -10.37 -4.41 -7.75
CA HIS A 82 -11.49 -3.84 -7.00
C HIS A 82 -11.68 -2.35 -7.22
N HIS A 83 -10.94 -1.73 -8.16
CA HIS A 83 -10.96 -0.29 -8.39
C HIS A 83 -10.89 0.51 -7.07
N VAL A 84 -9.97 0.13 -6.18
CA VAL A 84 -9.83 0.74 -4.83
C VAL A 84 -9.25 2.17 -4.90
N LEU A 85 -8.85 2.59 -6.10
CA LEU A 85 -8.43 3.95 -6.46
C LEU A 85 -9.63 4.84 -6.77
#